data_AF-A0A3E1R5X0-F1
#
_entry.id   AF-A0A3E1R5X0-F1
#
_cell.length_a   1.000
_cell.length_b   1.000
_cell.length_c   1.000
_cell.angle_alpha   90.00
_cell.angle_beta   90.00
_cell.angle_gamma   90.00
#
_symmetry.space_group_name_H-M   'P 1'
#
loop_
_entity.id
_entity.type
_entity.pdbx_description
1 polymer ?
#
loop_
_entity_poly.entity_id
_entity_poly.type
_entity_poly.pdbx_seq_one_letter_code
_entity_poly.pdbx_strand_id
1 'polypeptide(L)'
;MSAPHTNNQTTLRYSPRPLSTYTKTTGNTSFGPSTSRLLTTPEAWNLAYLSHDYDVRIQPLDPHFTVHINRTVRFRLDGSGSDLVSTQLDGLFGSLLNQPAPRFVYLLRQHPALTQLPMYVAYGDAWLETLAQRERLCCAEMPYSEVEEPVTLDLRAAQDVLRRIGKR
;
A
#
# COMPACT_ATOMS: atom_id res chain seq x y z
N MET A 1 34.35 10.68 15.36
CA MET A 1 33.23 11.39 14.71
C MET A 1 32.76 10.51 13.57
N SER A 2 31.77 9.66 13.82
CA SER A 2 31.24 8.73 12.81
C SER A 2 30.24 9.48 11.93
N ALA A 3 30.45 9.47 10.61
CA ALA A 3 29.51 10.04 9.65
C ALA A 3 28.18 9.28 9.72
N PRO A 4 27.03 9.96 9.61
CA PRO A 4 25.74 9.28 9.56
C PRO A 4 25.68 8.46 8.27
N HIS A 5 25.53 7.15 8.41
CA HIS A 5 25.15 6.28 7.31
C HIS A 5 23.74 6.69 6.85
N THR A 6 23.67 7.49 5.80
CA THR A 6 22.45 7.62 5.00
C THR A 6 22.20 6.27 4.35
N ASN A 7 21.40 5.44 5.02
CA ASN A 7 20.75 4.29 4.40
C ASN A 7 19.89 4.83 3.27
N ASN A 8 20.45 4.86 2.06
CA ASN A 8 19.69 5.00 0.83
C ASN A 8 18.91 3.69 0.63
N GLN A 9 17.89 3.47 1.48
CA GLN A 9 16.86 2.49 1.16
C GLN A 9 16.15 3.02 -0.07
N THR A 10 16.47 2.43 -1.22
CA THR A 10 15.72 2.58 -2.46
C THR A 10 14.28 2.23 -2.15
N THR A 11 13.45 3.25 -2.00
CA THR A 11 12.05 3.07 -1.68
C THR A 11 11.38 2.29 -2.80
N LEU A 12 10.80 1.14 -2.44
CA LEU A 12 10.13 0.25 -3.38
C LEU A 12 9.01 1.02 -4.10
N ARG A 13 9.01 1.00 -5.44
CA ARG A 13 8.04 1.70 -6.27
C ARG A 13 7.35 0.72 -7.20
N TYR A 14 6.03 0.71 -7.16
CA TYR A 14 5.22 -0.16 -8.03
C TYR A 14 4.99 0.45 -9.42
N SER A 15 4.92 1.78 -9.50
CA SER A 15 4.74 2.48 -10.78
C SER A 15 6.04 2.48 -11.61
N PRO A 16 5.94 2.28 -12.94
CA PRO A 16 7.10 2.32 -13.83
C PRO A 16 7.70 3.72 -13.92
N ARG A 17 6.87 4.76 -13.74
CA ARG A 17 7.28 6.16 -13.77
C ARG A 17 7.09 6.82 -12.40
N PRO A 18 7.81 7.90 -12.06
CA PRO A 18 7.59 8.63 -10.81
C PRO A 18 6.21 9.31 -10.78
N LEU A 19 5.65 9.52 -9.59
CA LEU A 19 4.34 10.17 -9.36
C LEU A 19 4.18 11.49 -10.14
N SER A 20 5.25 12.30 -10.22
CA SER A 20 5.24 13.59 -10.93
C SER A 20 4.87 13.50 -12.40
N THR A 21 5.07 12.34 -13.04
CA THR A 21 4.72 12.13 -14.46
C THR A 21 3.24 11.85 -14.67
N TYR A 22 2.52 11.49 -13.61
CA TYR A 22 1.08 11.25 -13.65
C TYR A 22 0.33 12.55 -13.39
N THR A 23 0.44 13.47 -14.34
CA THR A 23 -0.26 14.76 -14.34
C THR A 23 -0.78 15.06 -15.74
N LYS A 24 -1.93 15.74 -15.83
CA LYS A 24 -2.41 16.37 -17.04
C LYS A 24 -2.66 17.84 -16.77
N THR A 25 -2.45 18.67 -17.79
CA THR A 25 -2.69 20.11 -17.71
C THR A 25 -3.76 20.48 -18.73
N THR A 26 -4.77 21.23 -18.31
CA THR A 26 -5.78 21.80 -19.19
C THR A 26 -5.95 23.27 -18.85
N GLY A 27 -5.60 24.15 -19.79
CA GLY A 27 -5.46 25.57 -19.52
C GLY A 27 -4.40 25.83 -18.45
N ASN A 28 -4.78 26.58 -17.41
CA ASN A 28 -3.91 26.92 -16.26
C ASN A 28 -4.06 25.95 -15.08
N THR A 29 -4.75 24.83 -15.26
CA THR A 29 -5.04 23.88 -14.17
C THR A 29 -4.36 22.55 -14.44
N SER A 30 -3.51 22.13 -13.50
CA SER A 30 -2.95 20.79 -13.44
C SER A 30 -3.82 19.88 -12.60
N PHE A 31 -4.04 18.66 -13.05
CA PHE A 31 -4.81 17.65 -12.34
C PHE A 31 -4.20 16.25 -12.52
N GLY A 32 -4.39 15.40 -11.51
CA GLY A 32 -3.90 14.03 -11.50
C GLY A 32 -3.50 13.59 -10.09
N PRO A 33 -2.99 12.37 -9.92
CA PRO A 33 -2.52 11.91 -8.62
C PRO A 33 -1.35 12.75 -8.09
N SER A 34 -0.52 13.33 -8.95
CA SER A 34 0.63 14.16 -8.55
C SER A 34 0.24 15.44 -7.80
N THR A 35 -0.98 15.94 -8.00
CA THR A 35 -1.49 17.15 -7.33
C THR A 35 -2.14 16.83 -5.99
N SER A 36 -2.28 15.54 -5.62
CA SER A 36 -2.93 15.13 -4.38
C SER A 36 -1.94 15.07 -3.22
N ARG A 37 -2.22 15.83 -2.16
CA ARG A 37 -1.47 15.77 -0.89
C ARG A 37 -1.60 14.44 -0.15
N LEU A 38 -2.60 13.62 -0.49
CA LEU A 38 -2.86 12.34 0.16
C LEU A 38 -2.05 11.18 -0.44
N LEU A 39 -1.42 11.40 -1.60
CA LEU A 39 -0.63 10.41 -2.33
C LEU A 39 0.87 10.71 -2.33
N THR A 40 1.33 11.61 -1.46
CA THR A 40 2.74 12.03 -1.43
C THR A 40 3.67 11.00 -0.79
N THR A 41 3.14 10.05 -0.01
CA THR A 41 3.96 8.97 0.53
C THR A 41 4.10 7.83 -0.47
N PRO A 42 5.26 7.14 -0.49
CA PRO A 42 5.50 6.01 -1.39
C PRO A 42 4.44 4.92 -1.29
N GLU A 43 3.97 4.61 -0.08
CA GLU A 43 2.99 3.56 0.18
C GLU A 43 1.61 3.98 -0.35
N ALA A 44 1.19 5.22 -0.10
CA ALA A 44 -0.06 5.74 -0.65
C ALA A 44 -0.05 5.75 -2.18
N TRP A 45 1.09 6.11 -2.78
CA TRP A 45 1.24 6.05 -4.21
C TRP A 45 1.24 4.62 -4.76
N ASN A 46 1.97 3.70 -4.13
CA ASN A 46 2.02 2.29 -4.50
C ASN A 46 0.61 1.67 -4.47
N LEU A 47 -0.17 1.91 -3.40
CA LEU A 47 -1.53 1.40 -3.31
C LEU A 47 -2.44 2.04 -4.35
N ALA A 48 -2.34 3.35 -4.58
CA ALA A 48 -3.12 4.04 -5.60
C ALA A 48 -2.84 3.44 -6.98
N TYR A 49 -1.56 3.26 -7.33
CA TYR A 49 -1.14 2.73 -8.64
C TYR A 49 -1.60 1.29 -8.89
N LEU A 50 -1.64 0.45 -7.85
CA LEU A 50 -2.21 -0.89 -7.94
C LEU A 50 -3.74 -0.87 -8.05
N SER A 51 -4.39 0.13 -7.45
CA SER A 51 -5.85 0.19 -7.34
C SER A 51 -6.53 0.87 -8.51
N HIS A 52 -5.77 1.51 -9.42
CA HIS A 52 -6.32 2.23 -10.56
C HIS A 52 -5.31 2.31 -11.72
N ASP A 53 -5.80 2.20 -12.95
CA ASP A 53 -4.99 2.33 -14.16
C ASP A 53 -4.78 3.81 -14.54
N TYR A 54 -3.74 4.40 -13.94
CA TYR A 54 -3.33 5.78 -14.20
C TYR A 54 -2.69 6.00 -15.57
N ASP A 55 -2.30 4.93 -16.27
CA ASP A 55 -1.73 5.03 -17.62
C ASP A 55 -2.84 5.21 -18.67
N VAL A 56 -4.00 4.58 -18.45
CA VAL A 56 -5.19 4.75 -19.29
C VAL A 56 -6.01 5.98 -18.89
N ARG A 57 -6.28 6.16 -17.59
CA ARG A 57 -7.12 7.24 -17.10
C ARG A 57 -6.46 7.95 -15.92
N ILE A 58 -6.19 9.25 -16.06
CA ILE A 58 -5.44 9.98 -15.02
C ILE A 58 -6.23 10.21 -13.72
N GLN A 59 -7.55 10.14 -13.76
CA GLN A 59 -8.43 10.35 -12.61
C GLN A 59 -9.37 9.15 -12.41
N PRO A 60 -9.48 8.63 -11.18
CA PRO A 60 -10.56 7.72 -10.83
C PRO A 60 -11.92 8.38 -11.06
N LEU A 61 -12.95 7.57 -11.35
CA LEU A 61 -14.32 8.08 -11.50
C LEU A 61 -14.90 8.56 -10.17
N ASP A 62 -14.53 7.88 -9.08
CA ASP A 62 -14.98 8.20 -7.74
C ASP A 62 -14.12 9.33 -7.14
N PRO A 63 -14.71 10.49 -6.79
CA PRO A 63 -13.99 11.59 -6.16
C PRO A 63 -13.42 11.24 -4.77
N HIS A 64 -13.95 10.21 -4.10
CA HIS A 64 -13.49 9.77 -2.78
C HIS A 64 -12.39 8.70 -2.84
N PHE A 65 -12.05 8.20 -4.03
CA PHE A 65 -11.06 7.14 -4.22
C PHE A 65 -9.75 7.40 -3.47
N THR A 66 -9.17 8.58 -3.63
CA THR A 66 -7.90 8.93 -2.99
C THR A 66 -8.00 8.99 -1.46
N VAL A 67 -9.16 9.33 -0.93
CA VAL A 67 -9.42 9.27 0.53
C VAL A 67 -9.47 7.82 1.00
N HIS A 68 -10.10 6.92 0.25
CA HIS A 68 -10.13 5.50 0.57
C HIS A 68 -8.74 4.86 0.53
N ILE A 69 -7.91 5.23 -0.43
CA ILE A 69 -6.49 4.84 -0.47
C ILE A 69 -5.78 5.27 0.82
N ASN A 70 -5.85 6.56 1.16
CA ASN A 70 -5.14 7.10 2.31
C ASN A 70 -5.61 6.45 3.63
N ARG A 71 -6.92 6.25 3.81
CA ARG A 71 -7.48 5.57 4.99
C ARG A 71 -7.07 4.11 5.08
N THR A 72 -6.90 3.43 3.93
CA THR A 72 -6.46 2.03 3.87
C THR A 72 -5.00 1.90 4.24
N VAL A 73 -4.12 2.77 3.74
CA VAL A 73 -2.70 2.83 4.15
C VAL A 73 -2.58 3.05 5.66
N ARG A 74 -3.46 3.87 6.21
CA ARG A 74 -3.47 4.21 7.65
C ARG A 74 -4.32 3.27 8.50
N PHE A 75 -4.85 2.20 7.93
CA PHE A 75 -5.63 1.22 8.67
C PHE A 75 -4.71 0.38 9.56
N ARG A 76 -5.06 0.16 10.82
CA ARG A 76 -4.26 -0.63 11.75
C ARG A 76 -4.37 -2.11 11.43
N LEU A 77 -3.23 -2.81 11.44
CA LEU A 77 -3.17 -4.25 11.15
C LEU A 77 -3.95 -5.09 12.19
N ASP A 78 -4.14 -4.56 13.39
CA ASP A 78 -4.93 -5.20 14.45
C ASP A 78 -6.47 -5.11 14.22
N GLY A 79 -6.93 -4.39 13.20
CA GLY A 79 -8.36 -4.22 12.92
C GLY A 79 -9.05 -3.10 13.68
N SER A 80 -8.34 -2.32 14.51
CA SER A 80 -8.95 -1.26 15.33
C SER A 80 -9.35 0.01 14.56
N GLY A 81 -9.20 0.02 13.23
CA GLY A 81 -9.62 1.10 12.34
C GLY A 81 -8.47 1.93 11.79
N SER A 82 -8.78 3.10 11.21
CA SER A 82 -7.79 4.00 10.62
C SER A 82 -7.19 4.96 11.65
N ASP A 83 -5.86 4.99 11.75
CA ASP A 83 -5.11 5.98 12.51
C ASP A 83 -4.71 7.15 11.62
N LEU A 84 -5.52 8.21 11.61
CA LEU A 84 -5.27 9.38 10.78
C LEU A 84 -4.24 10.35 11.38
N VAL A 85 -3.76 10.11 12.60
CA VAL A 85 -2.85 11.01 13.32
C VAL A 85 -1.42 10.47 13.28
N SER A 86 -1.25 9.15 13.27
CA SER A 86 0.07 8.52 13.23
C SER A 86 0.87 8.95 11.99
N THR A 87 2.10 9.37 12.23
CA THR A 87 3.12 9.63 11.20
C THR A 87 3.97 8.41 10.91
N GLN A 88 3.92 7.39 11.78
CA GLN A 88 4.63 6.12 11.63
C GLN A 88 3.69 5.07 11.04
N LEU A 89 4.20 4.30 10.07
CA LEU A 89 3.44 3.22 9.42
C LEU A 89 3.60 1.87 10.13
N ASP A 90 4.43 1.78 11.16
CA ASP A 90 4.59 0.56 11.95
C ASP A 90 3.26 0.16 12.58
N GLY A 91 2.82 -1.08 12.33
CA GLY A 91 1.51 -1.56 12.76
C GLY A 91 0.33 -1.08 11.89
N LEU A 92 0.58 -0.32 10.82
CA LEU A 92 -0.42 0.07 9.83
C LEU A 92 -0.29 -0.76 8.55
N PHE A 93 -1.37 -0.88 7.80
CA PHE A 93 -1.42 -1.55 6.49
C PHE A 93 -0.41 -0.98 5.50
N GLY A 94 -0.09 0.31 5.61
CA GLY A 94 0.96 0.96 4.85
C GLY A 94 2.30 0.22 4.90
N SER A 95 2.66 -0.35 6.05
CA SER A 95 3.91 -1.10 6.19
C SER A 95 4.01 -2.32 5.27
N LEU A 96 2.88 -2.93 4.88
CA LEU A 96 2.87 -4.08 3.97
C LEU A 96 3.25 -3.70 2.53
N LEU A 97 3.12 -2.42 2.15
CA LEU A 97 3.46 -1.92 0.82
C LEU A 97 4.98 -1.73 0.61
N ASN A 98 5.77 -2.00 1.64
CA ASN A 98 7.22 -2.16 1.55
C ASN A 98 7.62 -3.54 0.98
N GLN A 99 6.66 -4.44 0.78
CA GLN A 99 6.87 -5.74 0.14
C GLN A 99 6.68 -5.62 -1.38
N PRO A 100 7.28 -6.50 -2.21
CA PRO A 100 6.95 -6.59 -3.64
C PRO A 100 5.45 -6.72 -3.89
N ALA A 101 4.94 -6.12 -4.98
CA ALA A 101 3.49 -6.08 -5.25
C ALA A 101 2.80 -7.47 -5.18
N PRO A 102 3.36 -8.55 -5.78
CA PRO A 102 2.76 -9.89 -5.66
C PRO A 102 2.67 -10.39 -4.21
N ARG A 103 3.69 -10.08 -3.39
CA ARG A 103 3.71 -10.46 -1.98
C ARG A 103 2.68 -9.65 -1.19
N PHE A 104 2.58 -8.34 -1.45
CA PHE A 104 1.56 -7.49 -0.84
C PHE A 104 0.15 -8.00 -1.12
N VAL A 105 -0.19 -8.27 -2.38
CA VAL A 105 -1.54 -8.73 -2.76
C VAL A 105 -1.85 -10.11 -2.15
N TYR A 106 -0.87 -11.00 -2.10
CA TYR A 106 -1.00 -12.28 -1.40
C TYR A 106 -1.33 -12.09 0.09
N LEU A 107 -0.55 -11.26 0.80
CA LEU A 107 -0.76 -10.99 2.23
C LEU A 107 -2.10 -10.31 2.48
N LEU A 108 -2.49 -9.36 1.64
CA LEU A 108 -3.77 -8.65 1.72
C LEU A 108 -4.96 -9.62 1.67
N ARG A 109 -4.94 -10.58 0.75
CA ARG A 109 -6.03 -11.58 0.58
C ARG A 109 -6.18 -12.51 1.78
N GLN A 110 -5.10 -12.73 2.52
CA GLN A 110 -5.10 -13.56 3.73
C GLN A 110 -5.37 -12.75 5.00
N HIS A 111 -5.40 -11.43 4.90
CA HIS A 111 -5.48 -10.58 6.07
C HIS A 111 -6.87 -10.65 6.71
N PRO A 112 -7.00 -10.94 8.02
CA PRO A 112 -8.30 -11.07 8.69
C PRO A 112 -9.17 -9.80 8.62
N ALA A 113 -8.52 -8.63 8.62
CA ALA A 113 -9.19 -7.33 8.52
C ALA A 113 -9.51 -6.87 7.08
N LEU A 114 -9.29 -7.71 6.05
CA LEU A 114 -9.50 -7.34 4.64
C LEU A 114 -10.87 -6.69 4.41
N THR A 115 -11.94 -7.31 4.92
CA THR A 115 -13.31 -6.85 4.74
C THR A 115 -13.64 -5.54 5.45
N GLN A 116 -12.74 -5.07 6.32
CA GLN A 116 -12.87 -3.82 7.07
C GLN A 116 -12.06 -2.69 6.42
N LEU A 117 -11.23 -3.00 5.42
CA LEU A 117 -10.42 -2.01 4.75
C LEU A 117 -11.28 -1.02 3.97
N PRO A 118 -11.04 0.29 4.07
CA PRO A 118 -11.82 1.30 3.37
C PRO A 118 -11.92 1.07 1.85
N MET A 119 -10.85 0.60 1.20
CA MET A 119 -10.89 0.25 -0.22
C MET A 119 -11.78 -0.98 -0.49
N TYR A 120 -11.71 -2.03 0.34
CA TYR A 120 -12.56 -3.21 0.16
C TYR A 120 -14.03 -2.90 0.45
N VAL A 121 -14.31 -2.09 1.48
CA VAL A 121 -15.68 -1.67 1.81
C VAL A 121 -16.30 -0.86 0.66
N ALA A 122 -15.52 -0.01 0.00
CA ALA A 122 -16.01 0.83 -1.10
C ALA A 122 -16.16 0.07 -2.43
N TYR A 123 -15.27 -0.88 -2.73
CA TYR A 123 -15.14 -1.47 -4.07
C TYR A 123 -15.19 -3.00 -4.12
N GLY A 124 -15.23 -3.67 -2.97
CA GLY A 124 -15.37 -5.11 -2.83
C GLY A 124 -14.33 -5.92 -3.61
N ASP A 125 -14.77 -7.05 -4.15
CA ASP A 125 -13.92 -7.97 -4.89
C ASP A 125 -13.40 -7.38 -6.21
N ALA A 126 -14.13 -6.43 -6.83
CA ALA A 126 -13.67 -5.75 -8.04
C ALA A 126 -12.33 -5.01 -7.82
N TRP A 127 -12.11 -4.50 -6.60
CA TRP A 127 -10.81 -3.94 -6.24
C TRP A 127 -9.73 -5.02 -6.14
N LEU A 128 -10.02 -6.19 -5.54
CA LEU A 128 -9.05 -7.30 -5.48
C LEU A 128 -8.69 -7.85 -6.86
N GLU A 129 -9.65 -7.89 -7.79
CA GLU A 129 -9.41 -8.24 -9.19
C GLU A 129 -8.48 -7.21 -9.84
N THR A 130 -8.74 -5.92 -9.62
CA THR A 130 -7.89 -4.83 -10.11
C THR A 130 -6.46 -4.97 -9.59
N LEU A 131 -6.27 -5.21 -8.29
CA LEU A 131 -4.94 -5.42 -7.70
C LEU A 131 -4.21 -6.59 -8.36
N ALA A 132 -4.89 -7.71 -8.58
CA ALA A 132 -4.30 -8.92 -9.19
C ALA A 132 -3.95 -8.75 -10.67
N GLN A 133 -4.68 -7.90 -11.38
CA GLN A 133 -4.32 -7.53 -12.75
C GLN A 133 -3.10 -6.60 -12.76
N ARG A 134 -3.08 -5.62 -11.85
CA ARG A 134 -2.07 -4.55 -11.81
C ARG A 134 -0.74 -4.99 -11.21
N GLU A 135 -0.71 -5.95 -10.28
CA GLU A 135 0.53 -6.47 -9.69
C GLU A 135 1.48 -7.04 -10.76
N ARG A 136 0.92 -7.61 -11.83
CA ARG A 136 1.66 -8.20 -12.95
C ARG A 136 2.40 -7.16 -13.79
N LEU A 137 1.94 -5.90 -13.72
CA LEU A 137 2.51 -4.76 -14.44
C LEU A 137 3.53 -3.99 -13.60
N CYS A 138 3.64 -4.30 -12.30
CA CYS A 138 4.60 -3.65 -11.43
C CYS A 138 6.00 -4.22 -11.74
N CYS A 139 6.93 -3.35 -12.14
CA CYS A 139 8.30 -3.74 -12.43
C CYS A 139 8.94 -4.40 -11.21
N ALA A 140 9.13 -5.72 -11.26
CA ALA A 140 10.04 -6.40 -10.36
C ALA A 140 11.47 -6.22 -10.87
N GLU A 141 12.10 -5.07 -10.58
CA GLU A 141 13.56 -5.05 -10.49
C GLU A 141 13.98 -5.69 -9.16
N MET A 142 13.68 -6.97 -9.02
CA MET A 142 14.22 -7.81 -7.95
C MET A 142 14.56 -9.15 -8.61
N PRO A 143 15.83 -9.56 -8.69
CA PRO A 143 16.16 -10.90 -9.16
C PRO A 143 15.44 -11.90 -8.25
N TYR A 144 14.64 -12.76 -8.85
CA TYR A 144 13.88 -13.81 -8.20
C TYR A 144 14.81 -14.97 -7.78
N SER A 145 15.91 -14.66 -7.09
CA SER A 145 16.87 -15.61 -6.56
C SER A 145 16.87 -15.49 -5.04
N GLU A 146 15.85 -16.06 -4.42
CA GLU A 146 15.69 -16.44 -3.00
C GLU A 146 14.18 -16.40 -2.69
N VAL A 147 13.41 -17.26 -3.39
CA VAL A 147 12.15 -17.73 -2.83
C VAL A 147 12.55 -18.75 -1.75
N GLU A 148 12.92 -18.26 -0.57
CA GLU A 148 12.79 -19.10 0.61
C GLU A 148 11.30 -19.47 0.72
N GLU A 149 11.05 -20.77 0.87
CA GLU A 149 9.73 -21.32 1.09
C GLU A 149 8.94 -20.51 2.13
N PRO A 150 7.59 -20.48 2.05
CA PRO A 150 6.80 -19.73 3.01
C PRO A 150 7.19 -20.15 4.43
N VAL A 151 7.88 -19.25 5.14
CA VAL A 151 7.86 -19.24 6.60
C VAL A 151 6.38 -19.15 6.93
N THR A 152 5.82 -20.29 7.31
CA THR A 152 4.51 -20.37 7.91
C THR A 152 4.56 -19.38 9.06
N LEU A 153 3.89 -18.25 8.89
CA LEU A 153 3.56 -17.37 9.99
C LEU A 153 2.78 -18.27 10.94
N ASP A 154 3.46 -18.79 11.96
CA ASP A 154 2.82 -19.56 13.00
C ASP A 154 1.93 -18.58 13.74
N LEU A 155 0.70 -18.46 13.27
CA LEU A 155 -0.35 -17.61 13.82
C LEU A 155 -0.55 -17.92 15.32
N ARG A 156 -0.13 -19.10 15.81
CA ARG A 156 -0.12 -19.41 17.24
C ARG A 156 0.93 -18.62 18.01
N ALA A 157 2.14 -18.44 17.46
CA ALA A 157 3.20 -17.66 18.10
C ALA A 157 2.81 -16.17 18.21
N ALA A 158 2.16 -15.60 17.20
CA ALA A 158 1.66 -14.24 17.23
C ALA A 158 0.51 -14.06 18.25
N GLN A 159 -0.38 -15.06 18.38
CA GLN A 159 -1.45 -15.06 19.39
C GLN A 159 -0.94 -15.21 20.83
N ASP A 160 0.14 -15.96 21.05
CA ASP A 160 0.75 -16.11 22.37
C ASP A 160 1.46 -14.84 22.87
N VAL A 161 2.03 -14.04 21.96
CA VAL A 161 2.59 -12.72 22.29
C VAL A 161 1.49 -11.76 22.74
N LEU A 162 0.35 -11.74 22.04
CA LEU A 162 -0.80 -10.90 22.39
C LEU A 162 -1.42 -11.31 23.75
N ARG A 163 -1.48 -12.60 24.06
CA ARG A 163 -1.94 -13.11 25.38
C ARG A 163 -1.03 -12.72 26.55
N ARG A 164 0.27 -12.56 26.33
CA ARG A 164 1.21 -12.16 27.39
C ARG A 164 1.14 -10.66 27.70
N ILE A 165 0.77 -9.84 26.73
CA ILE A 165 0.67 -8.38 26.90
C ILE A 165 -0.64 -7.99 27.62
N GLY A 166 -1.73 -8.74 27.43
CA GLY A 166 -3.03 -8.48 28.08
C GLY A 166 -3.18 -8.98 29.53
N LYS A 167 -2.11 -9.44 30.20
CA LYS A 167 -2.13 -9.94 31.59
C LYS A 167 -1.35 -9.07 32.59
N ARG A 168 -1.09 -7.81 32.27
CA ARG A 168 -0.56 -6.83 33.24
C ARG A 168 -1.59 -5.79 33.58
#